data_AF-A0A356I8M7-F1
#
_entry.id   AF-A0A356I8M7-F1
#
_cell.length_a   1.000
_cell.length_b   1.000
_cell.length_c   1.000
_cell.angle_alpha   90.00
_cell.angle_beta   90.00
_cell.angle_gamma   90.00
#
_symmetry.space_group_name_H-M   'P 1'
#
loop_
_entity.id
_entity.type
_entity.pdbx_description
1 polymer ?
#
loop_
_entity_poly.entity_id
_entity_poly.type
_entity_poly.pdbx_seq_one_letter_code
_entity_poly.pdbx_strand_id
1 'polypeptide(L)'
;HAKQTNIDYPSLNLLTFKKEKQLVLGEFDSLGRATSAHIQLQDKDEPKKRREPKIKYNPVGWHNYKLTYGNQGKKSWLFNRGHLIGYQFSGLTDEGKNLVPLTAWTNSGHYKGTNSNNSEGMLYYEKRLDSWLATHPNFWLDYQVKPIYTGNELIPRQVVLQYVGLDESGNLINIQLGGSKESVDSNGISTVVLENYSKNATIDYLKGTATPSLVPTEESSQSSSSSSVVESQPSESSESVEASQPATQLATVVYIARNGSADVYWYSKENMPSNTNLSKVIEMSEEEALSLGKRHTTKE
;
A
#
# COMPACT_ATOMS: atom_id res chain seq x y z
N HIS A 1 -1.73 45.02 -1.03
CA HIS A 1 -0.56 44.16 -1.28
C HIS A 1 -0.43 43.17 -0.14
N ALA A 2 -0.81 41.91 -0.35
CA ALA A 2 -0.59 40.86 0.65
C ALA A 2 0.93 40.63 0.76
N LYS A 3 1.46 40.63 1.99
CA LYS A 3 2.85 40.27 2.25
C LYS A 3 3.09 38.88 1.69
N GLN A 4 3.99 38.75 0.72
CA GLN A 4 4.51 37.46 0.30
C GLN A 4 5.19 36.85 1.52
N THR A 5 4.56 35.84 2.13
CA THR A 5 5.18 35.03 3.16
C THR A 5 6.36 34.34 2.49
N ASN A 6 7.57 34.61 2.98
CA ASN A 6 8.77 34.02 2.41
C ASN A 6 8.83 32.56 2.89
N ILE A 7 8.14 31.67 2.18
CA ILE A 7 8.04 30.25 2.52
C ILE A 7 9.38 29.58 2.18
N ASP A 8 10.02 28.98 3.17
CA ASP A 8 11.20 28.13 2.98
C ASP A 8 10.75 26.72 2.55
N TYR A 9 10.44 26.57 1.26
CA TYR A 9 9.97 25.29 0.69
C TYR A 9 10.90 24.10 1.00
N PRO A 10 12.25 24.22 0.85
CA PRO A 10 13.15 23.13 1.20
C PRO A 10 13.03 22.64 2.64
N SER A 11 12.83 23.54 3.62
CA SER A 11 12.63 23.16 5.03
C SER A 11 11.37 22.30 5.25
N LEU A 12 10.40 22.42 4.34
CA LEU A 12 9.14 21.68 4.33
C LEU A 12 9.18 20.43 3.43
N ASN A 13 10.34 20.08 2.87
CA ASN A 13 10.52 19.03 1.86
C ASN A 13 9.75 19.27 0.54
N LEU A 14 9.46 20.53 0.19
CA LEU A 14 8.79 20.93 -1.05
C LEU A 14 9.81 21.46 -2.09
N LEU A 15 9.43 21.44 -3.38
CA LEU A 15 10.24 22.09 -4.41
C LEU A 15 10.08 23.61 -4.31
N THR A 16 11.18 24.34 -4.48
CA THR A 16 11.13 25.80 -4.59
C THR A 16 10.17 26.22 -5.70
N PHE A 17 9.21 27.09 -5.38
CA PHE A 17 8.20 27.51 -6.34
C PHE A 17 8.78 28.38 -7.46
N LYS A 18 8.80 27.86 -8.68
CA LYS A 18 9.35 28.55 -9.88
C LYS A 18 8.29 28.92 -10.92
N LYS A 19 7.02 28.58 -10.70
CA LYS A 19 5.92 28.78 -11.66
C LYS A 19 6.13 28.06 -13.01
N GLU A 20 6.86 26.95 -12.98
CA GLU A 20 7.11 26.08 -14.11
C GLU A 20 7.11 24.62 -13.67
N LYS A 21 6.86 23.69 -14.61
CA LYS A 21 6.93 22.26 -14.32
C LYS A 21 8.33 21.89 -13.86
N GLN A 22 8.43 21.28 -12.70
CA GLN A 22 9.67 20.71 -12.17
C GLN A 22 9.48 19.23 -11.93
N LEU A 23 10.46 18.41 -12.31
CA LEU A 23 10.51 16.98 -12.00
C LEU A 23 11.93 16.63 -11.56
N VAL A 24 12.07 16.24 -10.31
CA VAL A 24 13.34 15.87 -9.68
C VAL A 24 13.26 14.40 -9.29
N LEU A 25 14.19 13.60 -9.81
CA LEU A 25 14.32 12.19 -9.48
C LEU A 25 15.55 12.03 -8.59
N GLY A 26 15.42 11.25 -7.52
CA GLY A 26 16.55 10.90 -6.67
C GLY A 26 17.51 9.99 -7.43
N GLU A 27 18.81 10.14 -7.16
CA GLU A 27 19.80 9.21 -7.66
C GLU A 27 19.53 7.81 -7.11
N PHE A 28 19.93 6.79 -7.87
CA PHE A 28 19.94 5.44 -7.34
C PHE A 28 20.85 5.38 -6.12
N ASP A 29 20.45 4.63 -5.10
CA ASP A 29 21.34 4.35 -3.98
C ASP A 29 22.40 3.29 -4.34
N SER A 30 23.25 2.92 -3.37
CA SER A 30 24.33 1.95 -3.56
C SER A 30 23.86 0.54 -3.94
N LEU A 31 22.56 0.23 -3.78
CA LEU A 31 21.96 -1.04 -4.19
C LEU A 31 21.22 -0.93 -5.53
N GLY A 32 21.28 0.23 -6.19
CA GLY A 32 20.59 0.48 -7.46
C GLY A 32 19.08 0.75 -7.29
N ARG A 33 18.62 1.07 -6.07
CA ARG A 33 17.20 1.31 -5.77
C ARG A 33 16.83 2.75 -6.09
N ALA A 34 15.63 2.95 -6.64
CA ALA A 34 15.04 4.28 -6.75
C ALA A 34 14.74 4.83 -5.34
N THR A 35 15.03 6.12 -5.10
CA THR A 35 15.06 6.73 -3.77
C THR A 35 13.96 7.77 -3.55
N SER A 36 13.59 8.52 -4.58
CA SER A 36 12.50 9.49 -4.54
C SER A 36 12.15 9.98 -5.94
N ALA A 37 10.91 10.43 -6.13
CA ALA A 37 10.52 11.25 -7.26
C ALA A 37 9.63 12.39 -6.78
N HIS A 38 9.87 13.60 -7.28
CA HIS A 38 9.23 14.83 -6.81
C HIS A 38 8.85 15.69 -8.00
N ILE A 39 7.60 16.08 -8.09
CA ILE A 39 7.08 16.89 -9.18
C ILE A 39 6.35 18.13 -8.65
N GLN A 40 6.48 19.25 -9.35
CA GLN A 40 5.63 20.42 -9.20
C GLN A 40 5.05 20.75 -10.57
N LEU A 41 3.73 20.73 -10.73
CA LEU A 41 3.07 20.88 -12.03
C LEU A 41 1.67 21.52 -11.95
N GLN A 42 1.17 22.02 -13.07
CA GLN A 42 -0.26 22.33 -13.28
C GLN A 42 -0.92 21.28 -14.18
N ASP A 43 -2.25 21.34 -14.28
CA ASP A 43 -3.05 20.53 -15.22
C ASP A 43 -2.56 20.63 -16.67
N LYS A 44 -2.21 21.84 -17.13
CA LYS A 44 -1.73 22.05 -18.51
C LYS A 44 -0.40 21.36 -18.83
N ASP A 45 0.36 20.96 -17.81
CA ASP A 45 1.70 20.36 -17.92
C ASP A 45 1.66 18.83 -18.06
N GLU A 46 0.47 18.24 -17.93
CA GLU A 46 0.24 16.81 -18.11
C GLU A 46 0.52 16.37 -19.57
N PRO A 47 1.04 15.15 -19.79
CA PRO A 47 1.45 14.70 -21.09
C PRO A 47 0.24 14.44 -21.99
N LYS A 48 0.22 15.09 -23.15
CA LYS A 48 -0.80 14.88 -24.18
C LYS A 48 -0.58 13.61 -25.02
N LYS A 49 0.64 13.07 -24.98
CA LYS A 49 1.00 11.85 -25.73
C LYS A 49 0.50 10.63 -24.98
N ARG A 50 -0.01 9.64 -25.71
CA ARG A 50 -0.32 8.32 -25.14
C ARG A 50 0.98 7.68 -24.65
N ARG A 51 0.95 7.13 -23.43
CA ARG A 51 2.07 6.36 -22.86
C ARG A 51 2.46 5.22 -23.80
N GLU A 52 3.76 4.93 -23.88
CA GLU A 52 4.19 3.71 -24.54
C GLU A 52 3.60 2.48 -23.82
N PRO A 53 3.13 1.46 -24.55
CA PRO A 53 2.40 0.36 -23.95
C PRO A 53 3.30 -0.57 -23.10
N LYS A 54 4.63 -0.49 -23.27
CA LYS A 54 5.57 -1.43 -22.67
C LYS A 54 6.70 -0.68 -21.96
N ILE A 55 6.80 -0.94 -20.66
CA ILE A 55 8.00 -0.68 -19.86
C ILE A 55 9.00 -1.80 -20.18
N LYS A 56 10.28 -1.50 -20.36
CA LYS A 56 11.37 -2.46 -20.61
C LYS A 56 12.34 -2.54 -19.43
N TYR A 57 12.56 -1.43 -18.72
CA TYR A 57 13.37 -1.38 -17.52
C TYR A 57 12.79 -2.32 -16.45
N ASN A 58 13.68 -3.03 -15.76
CA ASN A 58 13.33 -3.85 -14.61
C ASN A 58 14.10 -3.27 -13.41
N PRO A 59 13.42 -2.72 -12.40
CA PRO A 59 14.08 -2.23 -11.21
C PRO A 59 14.70 -3.39 -10.42
N VAL A 60 15.60 -3.06 -9.50
CA VAL A 60 16.24 -4.06 -8.64
C VAL A 60 15.19 -4.86 -7.85
N GLY A 61 15.48 -6.13 -7.59
CA GLY A 61 14.54 -7.07 -6.97
C GLY A 61 13.40 -7.55 -7.88
N TRP A 62 13.33 -7.13 -9.15
CA TRP A 62 12.25 -7.53 -10.05
C TRP A 62 12.21 -9.04 -10.34
N HIS A 63 11.26 -9.72 -9.72
CA HIS A 63 10.79 -11.06 -10.08
C HIS A 63 9.28 -11.03 -10.11
N ASN A 64 8.64 -11.46 -11.21
CA ASN A 64 7.19 -11.41 -11.31
C ASN A 64 6.56 -12.80 -11.34
N TYR A 65 5.51 -12.96 -10.54
CA TYR A 65 4.82 -14.23 -10.32
C TYR A 65 3.36 -14.09 -10.70
N LYS A 66 2.82 -15.11 -11.34
CA LYS A 66 1.39 -15.17 -11.64
C LYS A 66 0.69 -16.00 -10.55
N LEU A 67 0.08 -15.32 -9.59
CA LEU A 67 -0.49 -15.91 -8.38
C LEU A 67 -2.02 -15.97 -8.45
N THR A 68 -2.60 -16.94 -7.75
CA THR A 68 -4.05 -17.05 -7.60
C THR A 68 -4.57 -15.95 -6.69
N TYR A 69 -5.76 -15.43 -6.96
CA TYR A 69 -6.49 -14.50 -6.10
C TYR A 69 -8.00 -14.81 -6.20
N GLY A 70 -8.71 -14.52 -5.12
CA GLY A 70 -10.12 -14.85 -4.96
C GLY A 70 -10.39 -16.35 -4.82
N ASN A 71 -11.62 -16.67 -4.45
CA ASN A 71 -12.09 -18.05 -4.27
C ASN A 71 -12.32 -18.80 -5.61
N GLN A 72 -12.19 -18.10 -6.74
CA GLN A 72 -12.53 -18.61 -8.08
C GLN A 72 -11.30 -19.09 -8.90
N GLY A 73 -10.12 -19.23 -8.28
CA GLY A 73 -8.92 -19.72 -8.97
C GLY A 73 -8.37 -18.78 -10.05
N LYS A 74 -8.80 -17.52 -10.08
CA LYS A 74 -8.31 -16.50 -11.02
C LYS A 74 -6.84 -16.20 -10.72
N LYS A 75 -6.03 -15.95 -11.75
CA LYS A 75 -4.61 -15.63 -11.59
C LYS A 75 -4.25 -14.26 -12.15
N SER A 76 -3.42 -13.53 -11.44
CA SER A 76 -2.87 -12.24 -11.88
C SER A 76 -1.38 -12.12 -11.53
N TRP A 77 -0.72 -11.17 -12.18
CA TRP A 77 0.67 -10.84 -11.85
C TRP A 77 0.73 -10.14 -10.51
N LEU A 78 1.64 -10.56 -9.64
CA LEU A 78 1.81 -9.97 -8.31
C LEU A 78 2.38 -8.56 -8.42
N PHE A 79 3.47 -8.38 -9.15
CA PHE A 79 4.17 -7.11 -9.22
C PHE A 79 3.88 -6.35 -10.52
N ASN A 80 3.79 -5.04 -10.37
CA ASN A 80 3.91 -4.06 -11.43
C ASN A 80 5.26 -3.35 -11.29
N ARG A 81 5.76 -2.84 -12.42
CA ARG A 81 6.81 -1.82 -12.42
C ARG A 81 6.10 -0.51 -12.11
N GLY A 82 5.90 -0.29 -10.81
CA GLY A 82 5.11 0.80 -10.29
C GLY A 82 5.86 2.11 -10.42
N HIS A 83 5.18 3.12 -10.94
CA HIS A 83 5.70 4.47 -11.02
C HIS A 83 5.73 5.11 -9.62
N LEU A 84 6.79 5.84 -9.28
CA LEU A 84 6.76 6.72 -8.10
C LEU A 84 5.85 7.93 -8.40
N ILE A 85 6.11 8.65 -9.50
CA ILE A 85 5.19 9.65 -10.05
C ILE A 85 4.52 9.08 -11.29
N GLY A 86 3.20 8.85 -11.21
CA GLY A 86 2.37 8.34 -12.29
C GLY A 86 2.58 9.06 -13.62
N TYR A 87 2.38 8.33 -14.73
CA TYR A 87 2.58 8.86 -16.08
C TYR A 87 1.77 10.12 -16.35
N GLN A 88 0.53 10.21 -15.82
CA GLN A 88 -0.34 11.37 -16.01
C GLN A 88 0.32 12.68 -15.53
N PHE A 89 1.21 12.61 -14.55
CA PHE A 89 1.94 13.80 -14.07
C PHE A 89 3.32 13.90 -14.72
N SER A 90 4.10 12.82 -14.69
CA SER A 90 5.52 12.85 -15.09
C SER A 90 5.74 12.80 -16.60
N GLY A 91 4.89 12.08 -17.34
CA GLY A 91 5.15 11.69 -18.73
C GLY A 91 6.24 10.63 -18.90
N LEU A 92 6.76 10.06 -17.81
CA LEU A 92 7.84 9.07 -17.85
C LEU A 92 7.28 7.66 -18.04
N THR A 93 7.83 6.91 -18.99
CA THR A 93 7.43 5.51 -19.20
C THR A 93 8.45 4.50 -18.65
N ASP A 94 9.72 4.66 -19.01
CA ASP A 94 10.76 3.63 -18.80
C ASP A 94 11.96 4.15 -18.00
N GLU A 95 11.75 5.20 -17.19
CA GLU A 95 12.77 5.83 -16.36
C GLU A 95 12.95 5.05 -15.05
N GLY A 96 14.12 4.41 -14.89
CA GLY A 96 14.40 3.53 -13.77
C GLY A 96 14.38 4.22 -12.40
N LYS A 97 14.76 5.50 -12.32
CA LYS A 97 14.69 6.28 -11.07
C LYS A 97 13.25 6.56 -10.63
N ASN A 98 12.27 6.32 -11.50
CA ASN A 98 10.85 6.49 -11.23
C ASN A 98 10.11 5.15 -11.16
N LEU A 99 10.81 4.01 -11.07
CA LEU A 99 10.20 2.68 -11.09
C LEU A 99 10.68 1.82 -9.91
N VAL A 100 9.73 1.18 -9.22
CA VAL A 100 9.98 0.19 -8.17
C VAL A 100 9.03 -1.00 -8.32
N PRO A 101 9.36 -2.21 -7.83
CA PRO A 101 8.39 -3.30 -7.77
C PRO A 101 7.31 -2.99 -6.73
N LEU A 102 6.10 -2.74 -7.20
CA LEU A 102 4.91 -2.59 -6.34
C LEU A 102 3.93 -3.70 -6.61
N THR A 103 3.26 -4.20 -5.58
CA THR A 103 2.19 -5.17 -5.81
C THR A 103 1.08 -4.54 -6.66
N ALA A 104 0.35 -5.35 -7.42
CA ALA A 104 -0.83 -4.88 -8.17
C ALA A 104 -1.88 -4.25 -7.22
N TRP A 105 -1.94 -4.73 -5.98
CA TRP A 105 -2.76 -4.18 -4.92
C TRP A 105 -2.34 -2.76 -4.56
N THR A 106 -1.09 -2.53 -4.17
CA THR A 106 -0.59 -1.21 -3.79
C THR A 106 -0.48 -0.25 -4.98
N ASN A 107 -0.19 -0.74 -6.18
CA ASN A 107 -0.09 0.11 -7.37
C ASN A 107 -1.48 0.57 -7.88
N SER A 108 -2.39 -0.39 -8.09
CA SER A 108 -3.64 -0.16 -8.84
C SER A 108 -4.92 -0.38 -8.01
N GLY A 109 -4.79 -0.71 -6.73
CA GLY A 109 -5.91 -0.97 -5.82
C GLY A 109 -6.62 -2.30 -6.05
N HIS A 110 -6.10 -3.15 -6.95
CA HIS A 110 -6.76 -4.41 -7.31
C HIS A 110 -5.79 -5.42 -7.92
N TYR A 111 -6.06 -6.71 -7.75
CA TYR A 111 -5.23 -7.81 -8.29
C TYR A 111 -5.16 -7.83 -9.82
N LYS A 112 -6.21 -7.40 -10.52
CA LYS A 112 -6.29 -7.39 -11.99
C LYS A 112 -7.06 -6.18 -12.51
N GLY A 113 -6.44 -5.36 -13.35
CA GLY A 113 -7.04 -4.10 -13.78
C GLY A 113 -6.79 -3.02 -12.71
N THR A 114 -7.78 -2.19 -12.43
CA THR A 114 -7.63 -1.02 -11.58
C THR A 114 -8.86 -0.81 -10.71
N ASN A 115 -8.67 -0.35 -9.47
CA ASN A 115 -9.72 0.15 -8.59
C ASN A 115 -9.26 1.45 -7.93
N SER A 116 -9.70 2.60 -8.46
CA SER A 116 -9.37 3.93 -7.92
C SER A 116 -10.18 4.31 -6.68
N ASN A 117 -11.03 3.42 -6.16
CA ASN A 117 -11.77 3.61 -4.92
C ASN A 117 -11.11 2.91 -3.72
N ASN A 118 -10.09 2.08 -3.95
CA ASN A 118 -9.33 1.44 -2.88
C ASN A 118 -8.20 2.36 -2.37
N SER A 119 -8.37 2.92 -1.17
CA SER A 119 -7.41 3.81 -0.51
C SER A 119 -6.10 3.12 -0.07
N GLU A 120 -5.95 1.82 -0.28
CA GLU A 120 -4.66 1.13 -0.13
C GLU A 120 -3.80 1.18 -1.39
N GLY A 121 -4.38 1.62 -2.53
CA GLY A 121 -3.69 1.75 -3.80
C GLY A 121 -3.26 3.18 -4.10
N MET A 122 -2.06 3.36 -4.67
CA MET A 122 -1.57 4.66 -5.16
C MET A 122 -2.55 5.33 -6.13
N LEU A 123 -3.18 4.54 -7.01
CA LEU A 123 -4.14 5.04 -7.99
C LEU A 123 -5.31 5.82 -7.37
N TYR A 124 -5.73 5.51 -6.14
CA TYR A 124 -6.79 6.25 -5.44
C TYR A 124 -6.41 7.73 -5.26
N TYR A 125 -5.18 7.97 -4.83
CA TYR A 125 -4.65 9.29 -4.53
C TYR A 125 -4.32 10.03 -5.82
N GLU A 126 -3.61 9.38 -6.74
CA GLU A 126 -3.23 10.00 -8.02
C GLU A 126 -4.47 10.44 -8.82
N LYS A 127 -5.55 9.65 -8.83
CA LYS A 127 -6.78 10.04 -9.54
C LYS A 127 -7.49 11.24 -8.92
N ARG A 128 -7.37 11.43 -7.61
CA ARG A 128 -7.98 12.58 -6.93
C ARG A 128 -7.11 13.83 -7.03
N LEU A 129 -5.79 13.67 -7.04
CA LEU A 129 -4.85 14.74 -7.35
C LEU A 129 -5.01 15.26 -8.79
N ASP A 130 -5.16 14.35 -9.76
CA ASP A 130 -5.52 14.62 -11.16
C ASP A 130 -6.83 15.44 -11.23
N SER A 131 -7.87 14.98 -10.54
CA SER A 131 -9.14 15.74 -10.45
C SER A 131 -9.00 17.10 -9.76
N TRP A 132 -8.13 17.22 -8.76
CA TRP A 132 -7.89 18.49 -8.06
C TRP A 132 -7.19 19.49 -8.99
N LEU A 133 -6.17 19.05 -9.74
CA LEU A 133 -5.51 19.87 -10.77
C LEU A 133 -6.50 20.36 -11.83
N ALA A 134 -7.32 19.46 -12.37
CA ALA A 134 -8.31 19.79 -13.40
C ALA A 134 -9.36 20.81 -12.93
N THR A 135 -9.68 20.83 -11.63
CA THR A 135 -10.64 21.78 -11.04
C THR A 135 -9.99 23.07 -10.54
N HIS A 136 -8.65 23.13 -10.51
CA HIS A 136 -7.86 24.29 -10.09
C HIS A 136 -6.76 24.63 -11.10
N PRO A 137 -7.11 25.00 -12.35
CA PRO A 137 -6.16 25.09 -13.47
C PRO A 137 -5.05 26.15 -13.30
N ASN A 138 -5.24 27.12 -12.39
CA ASN A 138 -4.27 28.16 -12.07
C ASN A 138 -3.34 27.80 -10.91
N PHE A 139 -3.62 26.72 -10.19
CA PHE A 139 -2.81 26.27 -9.07
C PHE A 139 -1.80 25.23 -9.52
N TRP A 140 -0.83 24.98 -8.64
CA TRP A 140 0.18 23.95 -8.81
C TRP A 140 -0.04 22.85 -7.77
N LEU A 141 0.24 21.62 -8.17
CA LEU A 141 0.44 20.50 -7.26
C LEU A 141 1.94 20.34 -7.03
N ASP A 142 2.38 20.34 -5.78
CA ASP A 142 3.68 19.82 -5.36
C ASP A 142 3.47 18.42 -4.78
N TYR A 143 4.05 17.39 -5.42
CA TYR A 143 3.82 15.98 -5.11
C TYR A 143 5.13 15.20 -5.10
N GLN A 144 5.42 14.55 -3.98
CA GLN A 144 6.61 13.73 -3.77
C GLN A 144 6.22 12.31 -3.40
N VAL A 145 6.95 11.34 -3.95
CA VAL A 145 6.80 9.93 -3.64
C VAL A 145 8.14 9.33 -3.25
N LYS A 146 8.19 8.69 -2.08
CA LYS A 146 9.39 8.06 -1.51
C LYS A 146 9.13 6.59 -1.19
N PRO A 147 9.82 5.65 -1.87
CA PRO A 147 9.84 4.25 -1.45
C PRO A 147 10.66 4.10 -0.15
N ILE A 148 10.16 3.32 0.79
CA ILE A 148 10.80 3.06 2.09
C ILE A 148 11.26 1.61 2.14
N TYR A 149 12.57 1.41 2.31
CA TYR A 149 13.22 0.10 2.39
C TYR A 149 13.72 -0.18 3.81
N THR A 150 13.80 -1.45 4.20
CA THR A 150 14.47 -1.85 5.45
C THR A 150 15.84 -2.45 5.14
N GLY A 151 16.92 -1.83 5.63
CA GLY A 151 18.27 -2.33 5.41
C GLY A 151 18.59 -2.56 3.93
N ASN A 152 19.00 -3.78 3.60
CA ASN A 152 19.40 -4.18 2.24
C ASN A 152 18.23 -4.70 1.37
N GLU A 153 16.99 -4.51 1.80
CA GLU A 153 15.82 -4.94 1.04
C GLU A 153 15.75 -4.28 -0.34
N LEU A 154 15.52 -5.07 -1.38
CA LEU A 154 15.41 -4.59 -2.76
C LEU A 154 13.99 -4.14 -3.10
N ILE A 155 12.98 -4.61 -2.37
CA ILE A 155 11.59 -4.19 -2.51
C ILE A 155 11.25 -3.23 -1.38
N PRO A 156 10.62 -2.08 -1.66
CA PRO A 156 10.20 -1.20 -0.59
C PRO A 156 9.06 -1.84 0.21
N ARG A 157 9.08 -1.69 1.53
CA ARG A 157 7.99 -2.10 2.44
C ARG A 157 6.80 -1.17 2.32
N GLN A 158 7.08 0.11 2.12
CA GLN A 158 6.08 1.16 2.03
C GLN A 158 6.40 2.13 0.90
N VAL A 159 5.40 2.88 0.48
CA VAL A 159 5.56 4.07 -0.36
C VAL A 159 4.87 5.22 0.36
N VAL A 160 5.62 6.32 0.56
CA VAL A 160 5.12 7.54 1.17
C VAL A 160 4.78 8.54 0.07
N LEU A 161 3.54 9.00 0.05
CA LEU A 161 3.04 10.05 -0.83
C LEU A 161 2.92 11.32 0.00
N GLN A 162 3.52 12.41 -0.45
CA GLN A 162 3.39 13.74 0.16
C GLN A 162 2.90 14.73 -0.89
N TYR A 163 1.88 15.52 -0.58
CA TYR A 163 1.33 16.49 -1.52
C TYR A 163 0.76 17.74 -0.86
N VAL A 164 0.83 18.84 -1.58
CA VAL A 164 0.21 20.13 -1.22
C VAL A 164 -0.07 20.93 -2.50
N GLY A 165 -1.08 21.78 -2.46
CA GLY A 165 -1.36 22.75 -3.51
C GLY A 165 -0.56 24.04 -3.32
N LEU A 166 -0.30 24.78 -4.40
CA LEU A 166 0.27 26.12 -4.36
C LEU A 166 -0.59 27.07 -5.18
N ASP A 167 -0.92 28.23 -4.61
CA ASP A 167 -1.58 29.30 -5.36
C ASP A 167 -0.59 30.04 -6.30
N GLU A 168 -1.10 31.00 -7.07
CA GLU A 168 -0.30 31.78 -8.03
C GLU A 168 0.80 32.64 -7.37
N SER A 169 0.70 32.89 -6.07
CA SER A 169 1.68 33.62 -5.26
C SER A 169 2.66 32.68 -4.54
N GLY A 170 2.43 31.37 -4.60
CA GLY A 170 3.22 30.33 -3.93
C GLY A 170 2.73 29.96 -2.53
N ASN A 171 1.59 30.48 -2.08
CA ASN A 171 1.07 30.10 -0.77
C ASN A 171 0.56 28.65 -0.79
N LEU A 172 0.77 27.94 0.32
CA LEU A 172 0.33 26.55 0.46
C LEU A 172 -1.20 26.47 0.53
N ILE A 173 -1.77 25.53 -0.21
CA ILE A 173 -3.18 25.15 -0.17
C ILE A 173 -3.26 23.70 0.27
N ASN A 174 -3.93 23.45 1.39
CA ASN A 174 -4.20 22.09 1.83
C ASN A 174 -5.11 21.36 0.83
N ILE A 175 -4.75 20.12 0.48
CA ILE A 175 -5.54 19.23 -0.38
C ILE A 175 -6.03 18.06 0.48
N GLN A 176 -7.35 17.85 0.50
CA GLN A 176 -8.00 16.75 1.20
C GLN A 176 -8.57 15.77 0.19
N LEU A 177 -8.02 14.56 0.12
CA LEU A 177 -8.44 13.53 -0.83
C LEU A 177 -9.37 12.50 -0.17
N GLY A 178 -9.38 12.47 1.16
CA GLY A 178 -10.12 11.50 1.95
C GLY A 178 -9.42 10.15 2.10
N GLY A 179 -10.07 9.25 2.84
CA GLY A 179 -9.49 7.97 3.24
C GLY A 179 -8.80 8.05 4.62
N SER A 180 -8.67 6.90 5.28
CA SER A 180 -8.20 6.83 6.67
C SER A 180 -6.67 6.90 6.84
N LYS A 181 -5.92 7.01 5.74
CA LYS A 181 -4.44 6.99 5.74
C LYS A 181 -3.79 8.36 5.55
N GLU A 182 -4.60 9.40 5.33
CA GLU A 182 -4.12 10.77 5.16
C GLU A 182 -3.83 11.40 6.52
N SER A 183 -2.64 11.98 6.67
CA SER A 183 -2.24 12.81 7.82
C SER A 183 -1.82 14.18 7.30
N VAL A 184 -2.30 15.24 7.95
CA VAL A 184 -2.00 16.63 7.56
C VAL A 184 -1.17 17.28 8.65
N ASP A 185 -0.07 17.93 8.28
CA ASP A 185 0.79 18.67 9.21
C ASP A 185 0.27 20.09 9.51
N SER A 186 0.97 20.84 10.37
CA SER A 186 0.61 22.22 10.72
C SER A 186 0.69 23.22 9.56
N ASN A 187 1.38 22.86 8.47
CA ASN A 187 1.51 23.68 7.27
C ASN A 187 0.44 23.32 6.20
N GLY A 188 -0.41 22.33 6.48
CA GLY A 188 -1.42 21.84 5.54
C GLY A 188 -0.87 20.86 4.50
N ILE A 189 0.34 20.32 4.69
CA ILE A 189 0.95 19.34 3.81
C ILE A 189 0.41 17.96 4.18
N SER A 190 -0.17 17.28 3.19
CA SER A 190 -0.76 15.95 3.37
C SER A 190 0.29 14.87 3.11
N THR A 191 0.34 13.86 3.97
CA THR A 191 1.19 12.66 3.84
C THR A 191 0.36 11.40 3.98
N VAL A 192 0.61 10.42 3.12
CA VAL A 192 -0.02 9.09 3.11
C VAL A 192 1.06 8.03 3.08
N VAL A 193 0.95 7.03 3.94
CA VAL A 193 1.84 5.85 3.94
C VAL A 193 1.06 4.64 3.43
N LEU A 194 1.53 4.06 2.32
CA LEU A 194 0.95 2.87 1.72
C LEU A 194 1.87 1.67 1.92
N GLU A 195 1.33 0.60 2.47
CA GLU A 195 2.03 -0.68 2.58
C GLU A 195 2.14 -1.33 1.19
N ASN A 196 3.34 -1.82 0.83
CA ASN A 196 3.60 -2.55 -0.41
C ASN A 196 3.40 -4.05 -0.19
N TYR A 197 2.15 -4.46 -0.04
CA TYR A 197 1.80 -5.82 0.34
C TYR A 197 0.74 -6.40 -0.60
N SER A 198 0.48 -7.70 -0.48
CA SER A 198 -0.64 -8.34 -1.17
C SER A 198 -1.15 -9.53 -0.35
N LYS A 199 -2.45 -9.58 -0.05
CA LYS A 199 -3.00 -10.67 0.79
C LYS A 199 -2.76 -12.08 0.22
N ASN A 200 -2.66 -12.22 -1.10
CA ASN A 200 -2.41 -13.50 -1.77
C ASN A 200 -0.93 -13.88 -1.90
N ALA A 201 -0.02 -13.14 -1.26
CA ALA A 201 1.40 -13.42 -1.36
C ALA A 201 2.16 -13.11 -0.07
N THR A 202 3.18 -13.92 0.22
CA THR A 202 4.25 -13.57 1.15
C THR A 202 5.45 -13.13 0.33
N ILE A 203 5.92 -11.90 0.54
CA ILE A 203 7.01 -11.28 -0.22
C ILE A 203 8.31 -11.40 0.58
N ASP A 204 9.36 -11.93 -0.05
CA ASP A 204 10.74 -11.78 0.40
C ASP A 204 11.25 -10.43 -0.11
N TYR A 205 11.17 -9.40 0.73
CA TYR A 205 11.56 -8.03 0.36
C TYR A 205 13.07 -7.90 0.15
N LEU A 206 13.87 -8.82 0.70
CA LEU A 206 15.32 -8.84 0.53
C LEU A 206 15.69 -9.21 -0.90
N LYS A 207 15.05 -10.24 -1.45
CA LYS A 207 15.39 -10.78 -2.78
C LYS A 207 14.41 -10.34 -3.88
N GLY A 208 13.22 -9.88 -3.49
CA GLY A 208 12.11 -9.59 -4.38
C GLY A 208 11.41 -10.82 -4.96
N THR A 209 11.55 -11.98 -4.30
CA THR A 209 10.80 -13.19 -4.62
C THR A 209 9.50 -13.23 -3.81
N ALA A 210 8.55 -14.08 -4.21
CA ALA A 210 7.29 -14.23 -3.48
C ALA A 210 6.73 -15.65 -3.60
N THR A 211 6.00 -16.07 -2.56
CA THR A 211 5.22 -17.31 -2.56
C THR A 211 3.72 -17.00 -2.41
N PRO A 212 2.82 -17.81 -3.00
CA PRO A 212 1.39 -17.67 -2.73
C PRO A 212 1.09 -17.74 -1.23
N SER A 213 0.19 -16.89 -0.76
CA SER A 213 -0.39 -16.95 0.59
C SER A 213 -1.72 -17.70 0.55
N LEU A 214 -1.99 -18.48 1.60
CA LEU A 214 -3.25 -19.22 1.78
C LEU A 214 -4.38 -18.39 2.41
N VAL A 215 -4.10 -17.11 2.75
CA VAL A 215 -5.08 -16.20 3.33
C VAL A 215 -6.16 -15.84 2.28
N PRO A 216 -7.46 -15.99 2.60
CA PRO A 216 -8.54 -15.54 1.71
C PRO A 216 -8.38 -14.06 1.34
N THR A 217 -8.46 -13.74 0.05
CA THR A 217 -8.24 -12.38 -0.50
C THR A 217 -9.45 -11.45 -0.43
N GLU A 218 -10.56 -11.85 0.21
CA GLU A 218 -11.78 -11.04 0.14
C GLU A 218 -11.65 -9.72 0.93
N GLU A 219 -12.19 -8.65 0.32
CA GLU A 219 -12.64 -7.46 1.01
C GLU A 219 -13.96 -7.81 1.69
N SER A 220 -14.02 -7.67 3.02
CA SER A 220 -15.31 -7.66 3.71
C SER A 220 -16.09 -6.44 3.21
N SER A 221 -17.11 -6.69 2.41
CA SER A 221 -18.09 -5.70 1.98
C SER A 221 -18.77 -5.08 3.20
N GLN A 222 -18.78 -3.76 3.23
CA GLN A 222 -19.44 -2.88 4.18
C GLN A 222 -20.83 -3.35 4.64
N SER A 223 -21.07 -3.25 5.96
CA SER A 223 -22.39 -2.98 6.52
C SER A 223 -22.43 -1.54 7.06
N SER A 224 -22.85 -0.61 6.22
CA SER A 224 -23.58 0.60 6.62
C SER A 224 -25.04 0.33 6.22
N SER A 225 -26.10 0.61 6.97
CA SER A 225 -26.34 1.53 8.07
C SER A 225 -27.70 1.17 8.69
N SER A 226 -27.92 1.48 9.97
CA SER A 226 -29.19 2.09 10.39
C SER A 226 -28.98 2.85 11.69
N SER A 227 -29.13 4.16 11.59
CA SER A 227 -29.25 5.09 12.71
C SER A 227 -30.72 5.15 13.14
N SER A 228 -30.95 5.12 14.45
CA SER A 228 -32.07 5.83 15.07
C SER A 228 -31.64 6.31 16.46
N VAL A 229 -31.96 7.58 16.71
CA VAL A 229 -31.58 8.44 17.84
C VAL A 229 -32.75 8.51 18.81
N VAL A 230 -32.52 8.42 20.14
CA VAL A 230 -33.18 9.15 21.27
C VAL A 230 -32.32 8.89 22.54
N GLU A 231 -31.52 9.84 23.07
CA GLU A 231 -31.79 10.78 24.21
C GLU A 231 -31.98 10.06 25.59
N SER A 232 -31.42 10.37 26.77
CA SER A 232 -30.58 11.46 27.34
C SER A 232 -30.00 11.06 28.74
N GLN A 233 -28.91 11.75 29.14
CA GLN A 233 -28.52 12.19 30.51
C GLN A 233 -27.79 11.27 31.54
N PRO A 234 -27.03 11.87 32.51
CA PRO A 234 -25.64 11.52 32.81
C PRO A 234 -25.40 10.92 34.22
N SER A 235 -24.20 10.37 34.46
CA SER A 235 -23.64 10.21 35.81
C SER A 235 -22.12 10.11 35.79
N GLU A 236 -21.52 10.73 36.81
CA GLU A 236 -20.10 11.02 37.01
C GLU A 236 -19.26 9.84 37.55
N SER A 237 -17.95 10.01 37.39
CA SER A 237 -16.86 9.77 38.35
C SER A 237 -15.94 8.55 38.18
N SER A 238 -14.63 8.89 38.24
CA SER A 238 -13.48 8.12 38.78
C SER A 238 -12.54 7.39 37.81
N GLU A 239 -11.47 8.12 37.49
CA GLU A 239 -10.04 7.74 37.56
C GLU A 239 -9.45 6.43 36.96
N SER A 240 -8.37 6.69 36.21
CA SER A 240 -7.05 6.05 36.25
C SER A 240 -6.60 5.30 34.99
N VAL A 241 -5.41 5.72 34.57
CA VAL A 241 -4.63 5.32 33.41
C VAL A 241 -3.85 4.04 33.73
N GLU A 242 -3.92 3.02 32.88
CA GLU A 242 -2.76 2.17 32.65
C GLU A 242 -2.82 1.48 31.29
N ALA A 243 -1.69 1.54 30.59
CA ALA A 243 -1.50 1.04 29.24
C ALA A 243 -1.61 -0.49 29.18
N SER A 244 -2.32 -1.00 28.18
CA SER A 244 -2.21 -2.40 27.77
C SER A 244 -2.36 -2.45 26.25
N GLN A 245 -1.26 -2.75 25.57
CA GLN A 245 -1.19 -3.01 24.15
C GLN A 245 -2.11 -4.20 23.81
N PRO A 246 -2.91 -4.18 22.74
CA PRO A 246 -3.38 -5.42 22.16
C PRO A 246 -2.21 -6.02 21.38
N ALA A 247 -1.49 -6.95 22.00
CA ALA A 247 -0.65 -7.88 21.29
C ALA A 247 -1.55 -8.66 20.31
N THR A 248 -1.33 -8.48 19.01
CA THR A 248 -1.86 -9.37 17.99
C THR A 248 -1.26 -10.76 18.23
N GLN A 249 -1.97 -11.61 18.95
CA GLN A 249 -1.61 -13.02 19.12
C GLN A 249 -1.57 -13.64 17.71
N LEU A 250 -0.36 -14.00 17.26
CA LEU A 250 -0.17 -14.78 16.05
C LEU A 250 -0.97 -16.07 16.21
N ALA A 251 -1.96 -16.27 15.36
CA ALA A 251 -2.81 -17.46 15.42
C ALA A 251 -1.94 -18.73 15.36
N THR A 252 -2.12 -19.62 16.33
CA THR A 252 -1.42 -20.91 16.40
C THR A 252 -1.78 -21.73 15.16
N VAL A 253 -0.78 -22.05 14.32
CA VAL A 253 -0.96 -22.88 13.12
C VAL A 253 -0.93 -24.35 13.52
N VAL A 254 -1.87 -25.13 12.99
CA VAL A 254 -1.95 -26.58 13.20
C VAL A 254 -1.95 -27.33 11.86
N TYR A 255 -1.45 -28.56 11.89
CA TYR A 255 -1.31 -29.44 10.73
C TYR A 255 -2.36 -30.55 10.78
N ILE A 256 -3.03 -30.83 9.65
CA ILE A 256 -4.06 -31.88 9.55
C ILE A 256 -3.78 -32.77 8.35
N ALA A 257 -3.73 -34.07 8.58
CA ALA A 257 -3.47 -35.06 7.53
C ALA A 257 -4.67 -35.28 6.59
N ARG A 258 -4.44 -36.03 5.51
CA ARG A 258 -5.47 -36.52 4.57
C ARG A 258 -6.32 -35.40 3.96
N ASN A 259 -5.69 -34.33 3.47
CA ASN A 259 -6.35 -33.15 2.90
C ASN A 259 -7.39 -32.53 3.85
N GLY A 260 -7.11 -32.51 5.16
CA GLY A 260 -8.02 -31.95 6.15
C GLY A 260 -9.12 -32.87 6.64
N SER A 261 -9.21 -34.11 6.14
CA SER A 261 -10.22 -35.08 6.57
C SER A 261 -9.87 -35.81 7.87
N ALA A 262 -8.67 -35.63 8.42
CA ALA A 262 -8.35 -36.18 9.73
C ALA A 262 -9.13 -35.45 10.84
N ASP A 263 -9.60 -36.21 11.83
CA ASP A 263 -10.31 -35.70 13.02
C ASP A 263 -9.37 -35.07 14.06
N VAL A 264 -8.06 -35.17 13.83
CA VAL A 264 -7.03 -34.70 14.76
C VAL A 264 -6.05 -33.75 14.08
N TYR A 265 -5.46 -32.86 14.87
CA TYR A 265 -4.42 -31.92 14.43
C TYR A 265 -3.15 -32.02 15.29
N TRP A 266 -2.03 -31.54 14.72
CA TRP A 266 -0.70 -31.49 15.35
C TRP A 266 -0.13 -30.07 15.31
N TYR A 267 0.69 -29.67 16.28
CA TYR A 267 1.39 -28.38 16.25
C TYR A 267 2.70 -28.40 15.44
N SER A 268 3.22 -29.60 15.12
CA SER A 268 4.42 -29.78 14.30
C SER A 268 4.25 -30.94 13.33
N LYS A 269 4.74 -30.78 12.09
CA LYS A 269 4.81 -31.88 11.10
C LYS A 269 5.69 -33.04 11.58
N GLU A 270 6.64 -32.77 12.47
CA GLU A 270 7.55 -33.77 13.03
C GLU A 270 6.84 -34.76 13.98
N ASN A 271 5.76 -34.32 14.61
CA ASN A 271 4.94 -35.14 15.54
C ASN A 271 3.87 -35.96 14.80
N MET A 272 3.75 -35.80 13.47
CA MET A 272 2.82 -36.59 12.67
C MET A 272 3.33 -38.04 12.51
N PRO A 273 2.45 -39.05 12.41
CA PRO A 273 2.85 -40.43 12.15
C PRO A 273 3.79 -40.53 10.94
N SER A 274 4.84 -41.35 11.03
CA SER A 274 5.87 -41.47 9.97
C SER A 274 5.33 -41.92 8.61
N ASN A 275 4.15 -42.54 8.57
CA ASN A 275 3.43 -42.90 7.34
C ASN A 275 2.52 -41.78 6.80
N THR A 276 2.57 -40.58 7.37
CA THR A 276 1.78 -39.43 6.92
C THR A 276 2.30 -38.95 5.57
N ASN A 277 1.40 -38.90 4.59
CA ASN A 277 1.71 -38.30 3.31
C ASN A 277 1.74 -36.76 3.45
N LEU A 278 2.95 -36.19 3.57
CA LEU A 278 3.17 -34.74 3.76
C LEU A 278 2.60 -33.88 2.63
N SER A 279 2.49 -34.40 1.40
CA SER A 279 1.83 -33.71 0.28
C SER A 279 0.31 -33.57 0.44
N LYS A 280 -0.28 -34.30 1.40
CA LYS A 280 -1.70 -34.26 1.76
C LYS A 280 -1.92 -33.72 3.18
N VAL A 281 -0.96 -32.97 3.71
CA VAL A 281 -1.10 -32.26 4.98
C VAL A 281 -1.54 -30.83 4.66
N ILE A 282 -2.60 -30.38 5.33
CA ILE A 282 -3.07 -28.99 5.23
C ILE A 282 -2.74 -28.25 6.53
N GLU A 283 -2.67 -26.93 6.42
CA GLU A 283 -2.39 -26.00 7.52
C GLU A 283 -3.63 -25.13 7.72
N MET A 284 -4.04 -24.92 8.97
CA MET A 284 -5.12 -24.00 9.34
C MET A 284 -4.90 -23.46 10.75
N SER A 285 -5.71 -22.48 11.18
CA SER A 285 -5.62 -22.02 12.57
C SER A 285 -6.16 -23.07 13.54
N GLU A 286 -5.65 -23.06 14.78
CA GLU A 286 -6.19 -23.90 15.85
C GLU A 286 -7.69 -23.65 16.06
N GLU A 287 -8.12 -22.38 16.00
CA GLU A 287 -9.54 -22.01 16.12
C GLU A 287 -10.40 -22.59 15.01
N GLU A 288 -9.92 -22.57 13.75
CA GLU A 288 -10.60 -23.20 12.62
C GLU A 288 -10.68 -24.72 12.81
N ALA A 289 -9.59 -25.35 13.24
CA ALA A 289 -9.57 -26.78 13.51
C ALA A 289 -10.58 -27.16 14.61
N LEU A 290 -10.63 -26.40 15.71
CA LEU A 290 -11.60 -26.59 16.79
C LEU A 290 -13.04 -26.35 16.31
N SER A 291 -13.28 -25.34 15.48
CA SER A 291 -14.61 -25.06 14.90
C SER A 291 -15.11 -26.18 13.99
N LEU A 292 -14.18 -26.90 13.34
CA LEU A 292 -14.46 -28.08 12.52
C LEU A 292 -14.57 -29.38 13.34
N GLY A 293 -14.62 -29.27 14.67
CA GLY A 293 -14.75 -30.41 15.58
C GLY A 293 -13.49 -31.28 15.67
N LYS A 294 -12.34 -30.76 15.24
CA LYS A 294 -11.06 -31.48 15.30
C LYS A 294 -10.46 -31.33 16.68
N ARG A 295 -9.69 -32.33 17.09
CA ARG A 295 -9.06 -32.36 18.42
C ARG A 295 -7.55 -32.49 18.34
N HIS A 296 -6.84 -31.86 19.27
CA HIS A 296 -5.40 -32.06 19.41
C HIS A 296 -5.08 -33.52 19.75
N THR A 297 -4.01 -34.05 19.18
CA THR A 297 -3.49 -35.38 19.53
C THR A 297 -2.70 -35.32 20.83
N THR A 298 -3.05 -36.15 21.81
CA THR A 298 -2.26 -36.29 23.06
C THR A 298 -1.00 -37.12 22.89
N LYS A 299 -0.76 -37.67 21.69
CA LYS A 299 0.49 -38.34 21.33
C LYS A 299 1.37 -37.34 20.58
N GLU A 300 2.20 -36.64 21.35
CA GLU A 300 3.35 -35.88 20.88
C GLU A 300 4.63 -36.53 21.43
#